data_AF-A0A350EWM7-F1
#
_entry.id   AF-A0A350EWM7-F1
#
_cell.length_a   1.000
_cell.length_b   1.000
_cell.length_c   1.000
_cell.angle_alpha   90.00
_cell.angle_beta   90.00
_cell.angle_gamma   90.00
#
_symmetry.space_group_name_H-M   'P 1'
#
loop_
_entity.id
_entity.type
_entity.pdbx_description
1 polymer ?
#
loop_
_entity_poly.entity_id
_entity_poly.type
_entity_poly.pdbx_seq_one_letter_code
_entity_poly.pdbx_strand_id
1 'polypeptide(L)'
;KDIRIGDTVVVRKAGMVIPEVFEVVNAKRPKGAKEFDLVAHIGGKCPACGGEIAREKMSGGDADEVAWRCQNVAGCPAQLTRRVEYFAARKALDIESLGGIVAEKLVERGLVKEPLDLFDLKLEPLAALNLGTDDEPRVFGEKNAGKVLEALGRAKSAPLDRWIFALAIPNVGDTIAYQLTQAHGSLGELADSAILRDIRDAGVKENERKEISPRSRKNPPKDEAEKAAREARHEELGRELKEIEERLAASGTKARMVEVGPVAAASVLDYFASPNGRTTLARLKSLGIDPRVELAAPVAAGDSPIAGKTFVLT
;
A
#
# COMPACT_ATOMS: atom_id res chain seq x y z
N LYS A 1 3.19 0.11 -27.84
CA LYS A 1 3.86 1.11 -28.70
C LYS A 1 5.03 0.52 -29.53
N ASP A 2 5.27 -0.81 -29.52
CA ASP A 2 6.38 -1.50 -30.25
C ASP A 2 7.71 -0.73 -30.17
N ILE A 3 8.10 -0.31 -28.97
CA ILE A 3 9.35 0.44 -28.78
C ILE A 3 10.49 -0.57 -28.75
N ARG A 4 11.53 -0.31 -29.54
CA ARG A 4 12.71 -1.17 -29.67
C ARG A 4 13.98 -0.42 -29.28
N ILE A 5 14.98 -1.16 -28.83
CA ILE A 5 16.29 -0.59 -28.50
C ILE A 5 16.89 0.02 -29.78
N GLY A 6 17.27 1.31 -29.69
CA GLY A 6 17.83 2.09 -30.79
C GLY A 6 16.80 2.85 -31.65
N ASP A 7 15.51 2.77 -31.34
CA ASP A 7 14.48 3.54 -32.06
C ASP A 7 14.68 5.05 -31.90
N THR A 8 14.43 5.79 -32.99
CA THR A 8 14.17 7.23 -32.90
C THR A 8 12.75 7.44 -32.40
N VAL A 9 12.58 8.20 -31.31
CA VAL A 9 11.28 8.42 -30.67
C VAL A 9 10.94 9.91 -30.58
N VAL A 10 9.64 10.21 -30.57
CA VAL A 10 9.13 11.52 -30.20
C VAL A 10 8.87 11.52 -28.71
N VAL A 11 9.51 12.43 -27.98
CA VAL A 11 9.28 12.64 -26.54
C VAL A 11 8.44 13.89 -26.37
N ARG A 12 7.42 13.82 -25.50
CA ARG A 12 6.62 14.98 -25.10
C ARG A 12 6.49 15.04 -23.59
N LYS A 13 6.14 16.20 -23.05
CA LYS A 13 5.78 16.32 -21.63
C LYS A 13 4.31 15.97 -21.43
N ALA A 14 4.03 14.78 -20.89
CA ALA A 14 2.69 14.40 -20.47
C ALA A 14 2.25 15.31 -19.32
N GLY A 15 1.09 15.97 -19.48
CA GLY A 15 0.59 16.93 -18.48
C GLY A 15 1.56 18.06 -18.15
N MET A 16 2.46 18.42 -19.08
CA MET A 16 3.51 19.45 -18.92
C MET A 16 4.62 19.15 -17.87
N VAL A 17 4.61 17.98 -17.23
CA VAL A 17 5.56 17.63 -16.15
C VAL A 17 6.47 16.46 -16.53
N ILE A 18 5.91 15.27 -16.78
CA ILE A 18 6.69 14.04 -16.94
C ILE A 18 6.96 13.80 -18.44
N PRO A 19 8.23 13.73 -18.88
CA PRO A 19 8.54 13.33 -20.25
C PRO A 19 8.08 11.88 -20.50
N GLU A 20 7.35 11.66 -21.59
CA GLU A 20 6.97 10.33 -22.06
C GLU A 20 7.38 10.10 -23.51
N VAL A 21 7.68 8.84 -23.84
CA VAL A 21 7.77 8.41 -25.24
C VAL A 21 6.38 8.43 -25.83
N PHE A 22 6.10 9.42 -26.68
CA PHE A 22 4.80 9.58 -27.32
C PHE A 22 4.59 8.53 -28.40
N GLU A 23 5.52 8.46 -29.36
CA GLU A 23 5.50 7.53 -30.48
C GLU A 23 6.92 7.19 -30.98
N VAL A 24 7.02 6.11 -31.76
CA VAL A 24 8.24 5.70 -32.47
C VAL A 24 8.20 6.24 -33.89
N VAL A 25 9.29 6.88 -34.33
CA VAL A 25 9.46 7.32 -35.71
C VAL A 25 9.91 6.14 -36.57
N ASN A 26 8.95 5.28 -36.96
CA ASN A 26 9.23 4.02 -37.67
C ASN A 26 10.10 4.20 -38.93
N ALA A 27 9.95 5.31 -39.67
CA ALA A 27 10.76 5.61 -40.86
C ALA A 27 12.27 5.75 -40.57
N LYS A 28 12.65 6.00 -39.31
CA LYS A 28 14.04 6.13 -38.84
C LYS A 28 14.51 4.93 -38.03
N ARG A 29 13.73 3.83 -37.99
CA ARG A 29 14.11 2.62 -37.26
C ARG A 29 15.37 2.01 -37.87
N PRO A 30 16.46 1.84 -37.10
CA PRO A 30 17.64 1.15 -37.59
C PRO A 30 17.33 -0.30 -37.98
N LYS A 31 17.99 -0.80 -39.03
CA LYS A 31 17.93 -2.22 -39.37
C LYS A 31 18.51 -3.04 -38.21
N GLY A 32 17.77 -4.05 -37.75
CA GLY A 32 18.17 -4.90 -36.63
C GLY A 32 17.76 -4.40 -35.24
N ALA A 33 16.92 -3.36 -35.14
CA ALA A 33 16.34 -2.92 -33.87
C ALA A 33 15.61 -4.08 -33.16
N LYS A 34 15.98 -4.33 -31.91
CA LYS A 34 15.48 -5.47 -31.11
C LYS A 34 14.43 -5.01 -30.12
N GLU A 35 13.39 -5.84 -29.94
CA GLU A 35 12.42 -5.66 -28.87
C GLU A 35 13.11 -5.71 -27.51
N PHE A 36 12.63 -4.91 -26.57
CA PHE A 36 13.13 -4.92 -25.20
C PHE A 36 12.41 -6.00 -24.39
N ASP A 37 13.16 -7.03 -24.00
CA ASP A 37 12.71 -8.03 -23.04
C ASP A 37 13.30 -7.69 -21.67
N LEU A 38 12.45 -7.26 -20.74
CA LEU A 38 12.86 -6.92 -19.38
C LEU A 38 13.52 -8.09 -18.67
N VAL A 39 12.91 -9.29 -18.75
CA VAL A 39 13.36 -10.47 -18.01
C VAL A 39 14.72 -10.90 -18.52
N ALA A 40 14.90 -10.95 -19.84
CA ALA A 40 16.21 -11.25 -20.44
C ALA A 40 17.26 -10.17 -20.09
N HIS A 41 16.88 -8.89 -20.09
CA HIS A 41 17.80 -7.79 -19.83
C HIS A 41 18.41 -7.81 -18.42
N ILE A 42 17.62 -8.18 -17.41
CA ILE A 42 18.07 -8.26 -16.01
C ILE A 42 18.31 -9.70 -15.53
N GLY A 43 18.30 -10.67 -16.44
CA GLY A 43 18.54 -12.09 -16.14
C GLY A 43 17.52 -12.69 -15.16
N GLY A 44 16.27 -12.22 -15.19
CA GLY A 44 15.21 -12.65 -14.27
C GLY A 44 15.43 -12.24 -12.81
N LYS A 45 16.37 -11.32 -12.54
CA LYS A 45 16.75 -10.92 -11.19
C LYS A 45 16.57 -9.44 -10.96
N CYS A 46 16.19 -9.08 -9.74
CA CYS A 46 16.09 -7.70 -9.30
C CYS A 46 17.49 -7.05 -9.31
N PRO A 47 17.67 -5.91 -9.99
CA PRO A 47 18.98 -5.26 -10.05
C PRO A 47 19.45 -4.68 -8.71
N ALA A 48 18.55 -4.50 -7.74
CA ALA A 48 18.88 -3.96 -6.43
C ALA A 48 19.29 -5.02 -5.40
N CYS A 49 18.75 -6.25 -5.49
CA CYS A 49 19.00 -7.29 -4.48
C CYS A 49 19.36 -8.67 -5.04
N GLY A 50 19.34 -8.86 -6.36
CA GLY A 50 19.56 -10.14 -7.01
C GLY A 50 18.45 -11.18 -6.85
N GLY A 51 17.38 -10.87 -6.09
CA GLY A 51 16.25 -11.77 -5.88
C GLY A 51 15.34 -11.91 -7.11
N GLU A 52 14.46 -12.91 -7.10
CA GLU A 52 13.56 -13.19 -8.22
C GLU A 52 12.54 -12.06 -8.45
N ILE A 53 12.11 -11.94 -9.71
CA ILE A 53 11.00 -11.07 -10.12
C ILE A 53 9.84 -11.94 -10.62
N ALA A 54 8.62 -11.50 -10.34
CA ALA A 54 7.42 -12.13 -10.86
C ALA A 54 6.36 -11.08 -11.18
N ARG A 55 5.37 -11.47 -11.98
CA ARG A 55 4.10 -10.73 -12.11
C ARG A 55 3.10 -11.41 -11.20
N GLU A 56 2.44 -10.63 -10.37
CA GLU A 56 1.41 -11.16 -9.47
C GLU A 56 0.14 -11.50 -10.27
N LYS A 57 -0.72 -12.35 -9.72
CA LYS A 57 -2.03 -12.61 -10.31
C LYS A 57 -2.98 -11.46 -9.97
N MET A 58 -3.74 -11.00 -10.96
CA MET A 58 -4.77 -10.00 -10.72
C MET A 58 -5.88 -10.59 -9.84
N SER A 59 -6.33 -9.85 -8.84
CA SER A 59 -7.49 -10.24 -8.02
C SER A 59 -8.76 -10.26 -8.88
N GLY A 60 -9.29 -11.45 -9.17
CA GLY A 60 -10.56 -11.64 -9.91
C GLY A 60 -10.42 -12.04 -11.39
N GLY A 61 -9.31 -12.63 -11.82
CA GLY A 61 -9.21 -13.23 -13.16
C GLY A 61 -7.94 -14.06 -13.39
N ASP A 62 -7.84 -14.67 -14.57
CA ASP A 62 -6.72 -15.56 -14.95
C ASP A 62 -5.45 -14.82 -15.42
N ALA A 63 -5.50 -13.48 -15.49
CA ALA A 63 -4.44 -12.65 -16.03
C ALA A 63 -3.42 -12.24 -14.96
N ASP A 64 -2.15 -12.12 -15.38
CA ASP A 64 -1.09 -11.55 -14.55
C ASP A 64 -1.19 -10.02 -14.54
N GLU A 65 -0.71 -9.39 -13.48
CA GLU A 65 -0.39 -7.96 -13.45
C GLU A 65 0.54 -7.61 -14.61
N VAL A 66 0.44 -6.38 -15.11
CA VAL A 66 1.34 -5.90 -16.16
C VAL A 66 2.76 -5.67 -15.62
N ALA A 67 2.88 -5.32 -14.34
CA ALA A 67 4.14 -4.95 -13.71
C ALA A 67 4.92 -6.18 -13.21
N TRP A 68 6.22 -6.20 -13.50
CA TRP A 68 7.16 -7.11 -12.84
C TRP A 68 7.59 -6.53 -11.50
N ARG A 69 7.52 -7.34 -10.45
CA ARG A 69 7.83 -6.96 -9.07
C ARG A 69 8.89 -7.87 -8.47
N CYS A 70 9.81 -7.28 -7.72
CA CYS A 70 10.78 -8.01 -6.92
C CYS A 70 10.07 -8.74 -5.77
N GLN A 71 10.30 -10.05 -5.66
CA GLN A 71 9.65 -10.90 -4.67
C GLN A 71 10.36 -10.89 -3.30
N ASN A 72 11.57 -10.32 -3.22
CA ASN A 72 12.30 -10.17 -1.96
C ASN A 72 11.79 -8.96 -1.16
N VAL A 73 10.56 -9.04 -0.64
CA VAL A 73 9.92 -7.94 0.08
C VAL A 73 10.67 -7.58 1.36
N ALA A 74 11.11 -8.57 2.14
CA ALA A 74 11.78 -8.34 3.42
C ALA A 74 13.22 -7.81 3.25
N GLY A 75 13.98 -8.35 2.29
CA GLY A 75 15.43 -8.11 2.20
C GLY A 75 15.89 -7.17 1.07
N CYS A 76 15.01 -6.68 0.20
CA CYS A 76 15.44 -5.79 -0.89
C CYS A 76 15.70 -4.35 -0.38
N PRO A 77 16.94 -3.81 -0.52
CA PRO A 77 17.26 -2.48 -0.02
C PRO A 77 16.46 -1.39 -0.74
N ALA A 78 16.19 -1.53 -2.04
CA ALA A 78 15.36 -0.57 -2.77
C ALA A 78 13.91 -0.53 -2.26
N GLN A 79 13.35 -1.69 -1.87
CA GLN A 79 12.02 -1.74 -1.28
C GLN A 79 12.03 -1.17 0.14
N LEU A 80 13.07 -1.45 0.94
CA LEU A 80 13.21 -0.89 2.27
C LEU A 80 13.35 0.64 2.24
N THR A 81 14.19 1.19 1.36
CA THR A 81 14.31 2.64 1.13
C THR A 81 12.95 3.26 0.86
N ARG A 82 12.15 2.66 -0.03
CA ARG A 82 10.79 3.15 -0.34
C ARG A 82 9.84 3.03 0.84
N ARG A 83 9.90 1.96 1.63
CA ARG A 83 9.08 1.83 2.86
C ARG A 83 9.45 2.89 3.89
N VAL A 84 10.74 3.14 4.12
CA VAL A 84 11.23 4.18 5.03
C VAL A 84 10.80 5.57 4.57
N GLU A 85 10.96 5.88 3.29
CA GLU A 85 10.50 7.14 2.70
C GLU A 85 8.97 7.31 2.82
N TYR A 86 8.22 6.25 2.54
CA TYR A 86 6.76 6.28 2.62
C TYR A 86 6.27 6.43 4.07
N PHE A 87 6.92 5.75 5.02
CA PHE A 87 6.66 5.87 6.46
C PHE A 87 6.84 7.32 6.95
N ALA A 88 7.86 8.00 6.42
CA ALA A 88 8.16 9.40 6.71
C ALA A 88 7.28 10.43 5.98
N ALA A 89 6.52 10.02 4.97
CA ALA A 89 5.80 10.95 4.09
C ALA A 89 4.79 11.84 4.84
N ARG A 90 4.48 13.01 4.28
CA ARG A 90 3.57 14.00 4.88
C ARG A 90 2.18 13.43 5.22
N LYS A 91 1.65 12.50 4.42
CA LYS A 91 0.37 11.83 4.69
C LYS A 91 0.48 10.67 5.69
N ALA A 92 1.70 10.16 5.92
CA ALA A 92 2.02 9.07 6.83
C ALA A 92 2.38 9.60 8.23
N LEU A 93 3.63 9.54 8.67
CA LEU A 93 4.01 10.06 9.99
C LEU A 93 4.63 11.47 9.95
N ASP A 94 4.76 12.07 8.76
CA ASP A 94 5.31 13.43 8.55
C ASP A 94 6.63 13.66 9.28
N ILE A 95 7.59 12.78 9.02
CA ILE A 95 8.94 12.87 9.58
C ILE A 95 9.74 13.87 8.75
N GLU A 96 9.70 15.12 9.19
CA GLU A 96 10.43 16.22 8.54
C GLU A 96 11.91 15.91 8.36
N SER A 97 12.49 16.44 7.28
CA SER A 97 13.90 16.24 6.92
C SER A 97 14.30 14.79 6.58
N LEU A 98 13.37 13.81 6.59
CA LEU A 98 13.60 12.45 6.12
C LEU A 98 13.01 12.25 4.71
N GLY A 99 13.74 12.69 3.69
CA GLY A 99 13.40 12.47 2.28
C GLY A 99 14.08 11.23 1.67
N GLY A 100 13.82 10.95 0.39
CA GLY A 100 14.33 9.76 -0.30
C GLY A 100 15.85 9.54 -0.18
N ILE A 101 16.67 10.59 -0.31
CA ILE A 101 18.14 10.47 -0.17
C ILE A 101 18.57 10.12 1.26
N VAL A 102 17.84 10.59 2.27
CA VAL A 102 18.12 10.28 3.68
C VAL A 102 17.73 8.84 3.96
N ALA A 103 16.54 8.43 3.51
CA ALA A 103 16.08 7.05 3.61
C ALA A 103 17.05 6.07 2.93
N GLU A 104 17.51 6.39 1.72
CA GLU A 104 18.48 5.60 0.98
C GLU A 104 19.78 5.42 1.76
N LYS A 105 20.34 6.51 2.29
CA LYS A 105 21.62 6.46 3.01
C LYS A 105 21.53 5.82 4.38
N LEU A 106 20.37 5.94 5.07
CA LEU A 106 20.11 5.18 6.29
C LEU A 106 20.11 3.67 6.03
N VAL A 107 19.50 3.22 4.94
CA VAL A 107 19.46 1.81 4.54
C VAL A 107 20.81 1.33 4.05
N GLU A 108 21.45 2.08 3.14
CA GLU A 108 22.76 1.74 2.56
C GLU A 108 23.85 1.59 3.63
N ARG A 109 23.87 2.48 4.64
CA ARG A 109 24.83 2.44 5.75
C ARG A 109 24.42 1.47 6.86
N GLY A 110 23.29 0.77 6.72
CA GLY A 110 22.81 -0.24 7.66
C GLY A 110 22.31 0.31 9.00
N LEU A 111 22.00 1.61 9.08
CA LEU A 111 21.42 2.24 10.26
C LEU A 111 19.94 1.90 10.44
N VAL A 112 19.26 1.53 9.35
CA VAL A 112 17.85 1.15 9.33
C VAL A 112 17.68 -0.14 8.54
N LYS A 113 17.05 -1.15 9.14
CA LYS A 113 16.73 -2.45 8.54
C LYS A 113 15.22 -2.67 8.42
N GLU A 114 14.44 -1.94 9.20
CA GLU A 114 12.99 -1.81 9.08
C GLU A 114 12.53 -0.40 9.43
N PRO A 115 11.34 0.07 9.00
CA PRO A 115 10.88 1.42 9.28
C PRO A 115 10.84 1.80 10.77
N LEU A 116 10.57 0.84 11.66
CA LEU A 116 10.50 1.10 13.10
C LEU A 116 11.88 1.33 13.75
N ASP A 117 12.99 0.96 13.10
CA ASP A 117 14.34 1.28 13.56
C ASP A 117 14.60 2.79 13.59
N LEU A 118 13.79 3.59 12.88
CA LEU A 118 13.87 5.05 12.94
C LEU A 118 13.72 5.56 14.38
N PHE A 119 12.89 4.92 15.20
CA PHE A 119 12.68 5.32 16.60
C PHE A 119 13.87 4.97 17.52
N ASP A 120 14.82 4.17 17.04
CA ASP A 120 16.04 3.81 17.76
C ASP A 120 17.25 4.68 17.34
N LEU A 121 17.07 5.58 16.36
CA LEU A 121 18.12 6.49 15.89
C LEU A 121 18.57 7.46 16.99
N LYS A 122 19.87 7.74 16.99
CA LYS A 122 20.52 8.69 17.89
C LYS A 122 20.99 9.92 17.12
N LEU A 123 21.12 11.04 17.83
CA LEU A 123 21.47 12.32 17.23
C LEU A 123 22.83 12.26 16.53
N GLU A 124 23.86 11.74 17.20
CA GLU A 124 25.23 11.80 16.71
C GLU A 124 25.43 10.96 15.43
N PRO A 125 25.00 9.68 15.36
CA PRO A 125 25.09 8.90 14.12
C PRO A 125 24.27 9.49 12.97
N LEU A 126 23.09 10.04 13.26
CA LEU A 126 22.22 10.63 12.25
C LEU A 126 22.81 11.96 11.73
N ALA A 127 23.33 12.80 12.62
CA ALA A 127 23.98 14.06 12.26
C ALA A 127 25.21 13.84 11.37
N ALA A 128 25.99 12.79 11.65
CA ALA A 128 27.17 12.40 10.89
C ALA A 128 26.86 11.64 9.58
N LEU A 129 25.58 11.37 9.27
CA LEU A 129 25.20 10.62 8.07
C LEU A 129 25.73 11.31 6.80
N ASN A 130 26.54 10.59 6.03
CA ASN A 130 27.01 11.05 4.73
C ASN A 130 25.95 10.81 3.65
N LEU A 131 25.37 11.90 3.14
CA LEU A 131 24.39 11.93 2.05
C LEU A 131 25.00 12.01 0.64
N GLY A 132 26.32 12.06 0.54
CA GLY A 132 27.08 12.08 -0.70
C GLY A 132 27.74 10.73 -0.98
N THR A 133 28.81 10.76 -1.77
CA THR A 133 29.73 9.64 -1.94
C THR A 133 30.86 9.74 -0.91
N ASP A 134 31.73 8.74 -0.84
CA ASP A 134 32.90 8.79 0.04
C ASP A 134 33.94 9.83 -0.45
N ASP A 135 33.98 10.07 -1.77
CA ASP A 135 34.86 11.08 -2.39
C ASP A 135 34.30 12.52 -2.31
N GLU A 136 32.97 12.66 -2.31
CA GLU A 136 32.27 13.95 -2.20
C GLU A 136 31.28 13.91 -1.01
N PRO A 137 31.80 13.93 0.24
CA PRO A 137 30.97 13.77 1.41
C PRO A 137 30.04 14.97 1.61
N ARG A 138 28.78 14.69 1.95
CA ARG A 138 27.78 15.69 2.29
C ARG A 138 27.10 15.30 3.59
N VAL A 139 27.50 15.91 4.68
CA VAL A 139 27.00 15.59 6.03
C VAL A 139 25.55 16.08 6.19
N PHE A 140 24.69 15.25 6.78
CA PHE A 140 23.29 15.58 7.04
C PHE A 140 23.12 16.75 8.02
N GLY A 141 23.94 16.76 9.07
CA GLY A 141 24.08 17.84 10.03
C GLY A 141 23.11 17.75 11.22
N GLU A 142 23.58 18.20 12.37
CA GLU A 142 22.89 18.11 13.67
C GLU A 142 21.50 18.76 13.66
N LYS A 143 21.34 19.91 12.99
CA LYS A 143 20.05 20.61 12.90
C LYS A 143 18.98 19.75 12.22
N ASN A 144 19.31 19.06 11.13
CA ASN A 144 18.34 18.23 10.43
C ASN A 144 18.09 16.92 11.18
N ALA A 145 19.12 16.35 11.80
CA ALA A 145 18.98 15.19 12.67
C ALA A 145 18.05 15.49 13.86
N GLY A 146 18.19 16.65 14.50
CA GLY A 146 17.29 17.10 15.57
C GLY A 146 15.82 17.15 15.13
N LYS A 147 15.54 17.73 13.94
CA LYS A 147 14.18 17.75 13.39
C LYS A 147 13.58 16.36 13.18
N VAL A 148 14.38 15.42 12.68
CA VAL A 148 13.94 14.03 12.49
C VAL A 148 13.58 13.40 13.84
N LEU A 149 14.43 13.55 14.86
CA LEU A 149 14.18 12.99 16.19
C LEU A 149 12.96 13.63 16.88
N GLU A 150 12.79 14.94 16.76
CA GLU A 150 11.60 15.65 17.25
C GLU A 150 10.33 15.17 16.54
N ALA A 151 10.36 15.02 15.22
CA ALA A 151 9.23 14.52 14.44
C ALA A 151 8.90 13.06 14.79
N LEU A 152 9.91 12.21 15.01
CA LEU A 152 9.71 10.84 15.51
C LEU A 152 9.09 10.84 16.91
N GLY A 153 9.51 11.75 17.80
CA GLY A 153 8.89 11.95 19.10
C GLY A 153 7.39 12.24 19.00
N ARG A 154 7.02 13.19 18.12
CA ARG A 154 5.61 13.53 17.83
C ARG A 154 4.83 12.39 17.17
N ALA A 155 5.47 11.65 16.26
CA ALA A 155 4.83 10.57 15.51
C ALA A 155 4.33 9.43 16.40
N LYS A 156 4.92 9.22 17.58
CA LYS A 156 4.44 8.22 18.56
C LYS A 156 2.99 8.43 18.97
N SER A 157 2.51 9.67 18.97
CA SER A 157 1.12 10.04 19.28
C SER A 157 0.30 10.38 18.03
N ALA A 158 0.78 10.04 16.83
CA ALA A 158 0.00 10.25 15.60
C ALA A 158 -1.29 9.40 15.61
N PRO A 159 -2.36 9.89 14.98
CA PRO A 159 -3.64 9.19 14.94
C PRO A 159 -3.56 7.87 14.16
N LEU A 160 -4.50 6.98 14.45
CA LEU A 160 -4.52 5.62 13.93
C LEU A 160 -4.52 5.53 12.40
N ASP A 161 -5.26 6.38 11.71
CA ASP A 161 -5.32 6.42 10.23
C ASP A 161 -3.94 6.67 9.62
N ARG A 162 -3.17 7.58 10.20
CA ARG A 162 -1.80 7.90 9.76
C ARG A 162 -0.86 6.73 9.97
N TRP A 163 -1.01 6.01 11.09
CA TRP A 163 -0.27 4.78 11.31
C TRP A 163 -0.65 3.67 10.35
N ILE A 164 -1.94 3.41 10.11
CA ILE A 164 -2.41 2.43 9.12
C ILE A 164 -1.83 2.75 7.75
N PHE A 165 -1.89 4.03 7.34
CA PHE A 165 -1.31 4.48 6.08
C PHE A 165 0.21 4.25 6.08
N ALA A 166 0.94 4.65 7.13
CA ALA A 166 2.39 4.49 7.22
C ALA A 166 2.88 3.04 7.14
N LEU A 167 2.07 2.06 7.56
CA LEU A 167 2.41 0.63 7.47
C LEU A 167 2.52 0.12 6.02
N ALA A 168 2.07 0.90 5.03
CA ALA A 168 2.14 0.59 3.61
C ALA A 168 1.50 -0.77 3.25
N ILE A 169 0.35 -1.07 3.87
CA ILE A 169 -0.40 -2.29 3.58
C ILE A 169 -0.88 -2.24 2.11
N PRO A 170 -0.66 -3.30 1.30
CA PRO A 170 -1.10 -3.31 -0.09
C PRO A 170 -2.59 -2.99 -0.23
N ASN A 171 -2.96 -2.22 -1.25
CA ASN A 171 -4.35 -1.81 -1.50
C ASN A 171 -5.00 -0.94 -0.41
N VAL A 172 -4.22 -0.43 0.55
CA VAL A 172 -4.70 0.48 1.60
C VAL A 172 -4.14 1.88 1.36
N GLY A 173 -4.93 2.72 0.69
CA GLY A 173 -4.62 4.14 0.51
C GLY A 173 -5.02 5.00 1.73
N ASP A 174 -4.85 6.31 1.63
CA ASP A 174 -5.16 7.27 2.72
C ASP A 174 -6.64 7.22 3.12
N THR A 175 -7.52 7.15 2.13
CA THR A 175 -8.97 7.13 2.31
C THR A 175 -9.41 5.83 2.97
N ILE A 176 -8.85 4.69 2.56
CA ILE A 176 -9.12 3.38 3.17
C ILE A 176 -8.58 3.37 4.60
N ALA A 177 -7.36 3.86 4.82
CA ALA A 177 -6.76 3.96 6.16
C ALA A 177 -7.65 4.78 7.12
N TYR A 178 -8.17 5.93 6.66
CA TYR A 178 -9.13 6.72 7.42
C TYR A 178 -10.44 5.97 7.66
N GLN A 179 -11.05 5.35 6.64
CA GLN A 179 -12.30 4.61 6.79
C GLN A 179 -12.18 3.43 7.74
N LEU A 180 -11.03 2.75 7.79
CA LEU A 180 -10.76 1.67 8.74
C LEU A 180 -10.89 2.15 10.19
N THR A 181 -10.58 3.41 10.51
CA THR A 181 -10.74 3.98 11.86
C THR A 181 -12.19 4.17 12.28
N GLN A 182 -13.13 4.18 11.33
CA GLN A 182 -14.57 4.36 11.62
C GLN A 182 -15.20 3.15 12.32
N ALA A 183 -14.51 2.01 12.28
CA ALA A 183 -14.94 0.75 12.87
C ALA A 183 -13.93 0.13 13.84
N HIS A 184 -12.71 0.67 13.93
CA HIS A 184 -11.62 0.09 14.71
C HIS A 184 -10.89 1.17 15.50
N GLY A 185 -10.72 0.94 16.80
CA GLY A 185 -10.07 1.83 17.76
C GLY A 185 -8.55 1.72 17.81
N SER A 186 -7.97 0.65 17.27
CA SER A 186 -6.55 0.32 17.37
C SER A 186 -6.08 -0.61 16.24
N LEU A 187 -4.75 -0.73 16.07
CA LEU A 187 -4.17 -1.71 15.13
C LEU A 187 -4.48 -3.16 15.52
N GLY A 188 -4.61 -3.46 16.82
CA GLY A 188 -4.98 -4.80 17.30
C GLY A 188 -6.39 -5.20 16.86
N GLU A 189 -7.35 -4.26 16.92
CA GLU A 189 -8.71 -4.52 16.45
C GLU A 189 -8.79 -4.77 14.93
N LEU A 190 -7.89 -4.18 14.14
CA LEU A 190 -7.80 -4.48 12.70
C LEU A 190 -7.31 -5.89 12.44
N ALA A 191 -6.32 -6.35 13.19
CA ALA A 191 -5.77 -7.70 13.05
C ALA A 191 -6.83 -8.79 13.28
N ASP A 192 -7.75 -8.57 14.22
CA ASP A 192 -8.79 -9.53 14.61
C ASP A 192 -10.19 -9.17 14.09
N SER A 193 -10.29 -8.24 13.14
CA SER A 193 -11.57 -7.67 12.72
C SER A 193 -12.53 -8.69 12.11
N ALA A 194 -13.67 -8.92 12.78
CA ALA A 194 -14.78 -9.67 12.22
C ALA A 194 -15.41 -8.97 11.00
N ILE A 195 -15.45 -7.63 11.01
CA ILE A 195 -16.01 -6.82 9.92
C ILE A 195 -15.19 -7.00 8.64
N LEU A 196 -13.86 -6.94 8.73
CA LEU A 196 -12.99 -7.16 7.57
C LEU A 196 -13.08 -8.59 7.04
N ARG A 197 -13.23 -9.58 7.93
CA ARG A 197 -13.46 -10.97 7.52
C ARG A 197 -14.77 -11.10 6.75
N ASP A 198 -15.85 -10.52 7.25
CA ASP A 198 -17.14 -10.51 6.56
C ASP A 198 -17.04 -9.80 5.18
N ILE A 199 -16.37 -8.64 5.08
CA ILE A 199 -16.16 -7.94 3.79
C ILE A 199 -15.37 -8.80 2.81
N ARG A 200 -14.26 -9.41 3.25
CA ARG A 200 -13.45 -10.33 2.43
C ARG A 200 -14.28 -11.53 1.98
N ASP A 201 -14.97 -12.18 2.92
CA ASP A 201 -15.70 -13.42 2.67
C ASP A 201 -16.90 -13.20 1.75
N ALA A 202 -17.56 -12.03 1.83
CA ALA A 202 -18.56 -11.62 0.87
C ALA A 202 -17.98 -11.51 -0.54
N GLY A 203 -16.82 -10.86 -0.70
CA GLY A 203 -16.17 -10.75 -2.01
C GLY A 203 -15.74 -12.08 -2.61
N VAL A 204 -15.19 -12.99 -1.78
CA VAL A 204 -14.82 -14.36 -2.22
C VAL A 204 -16.06 -15.10 -2.73
N LYS A 205 -17.15 -15.09 -1.95
CA LYS A 205 -18.40 -15.76 -2.33
C LYS A 205 -19.05 -15.14 -3.56
N GLU A 206 -18.98 -13.81 -3.71
CA GLU A 206 -19.52 -13.13 -4.88
C GLU A 206 -18.73 -13.49 -6.15
N ASN A 207 -17.40 -13.60 -6.05
CA ASN A 207 -16.55 -14.04 -7.17
C ASN A 207 -16.85 -15.51 -7.53
N GLU A 208 -16.89 -16.40 -6.55
CA GLU A 208 -17.25 -17.82 -6.76
C GLU A 208 -18.61 -17.92 -7.45
N ARG A 209 -19.62 -17.20 -6.95
CA ARG A 209 -20.98 -17.19 -7.51
C ARG A 209 -21.02 -16.73 -8.97
N LYS A 210 -20.18 -15.75 -9.35
CA LYS A 210 -20.03 -15.29 -10.74
C LYS A 210 -19.38 -16.36 -11.62
N GLU A 211 -18.33 -17.00 -11.13
CA GLU A 211 -17.58 -18.04 -11.86
C GLU A 211 -18.41 -19.29 -12.12
N ILE A 212 -19.15 -19.76 -11.10
CA ILE A 212 -19.97 -20.97 -11.18
C ILE A 212 -21.37 -20.72 -11.75
N SER A 213 -21.67 -19.50 -12.21
CA SER A 213 -23.03 -19.14 -12.65
C SER A 213 -23.58 -20.21 -13.62
N PRO A 214 -24.75 -20.81 -13.32
CA PRO A 214 -25.32 -21.88 -14.14
C PRO A 214 -25.73 -21.41 -15.54
N ARG A 215 -25.79 -20.08 -15.74
CA ARG A 215 -26.09 -19.41 -17.01
C ARG A 215 -24.87 -18.70 -17.60
N SER A 216 -23.66 -19.04 -17.17
CA SER A 216 -22.42 -18.42 -17.67
C SER A 216 -22.22 -18.69 -19.16
N ARG A 217 -22.08 -17.63 -19.95
CA ARG A 217 -21.72 -17.73 -21.38
C ARG A 217 -20.23 -18.02 -21.59
N LYS A 218 -19.38 -17.62 -20.64
CA LYS A 218 -17.92 -17.78 -20.74
C LYS A 218 -17.46 -19.15 -20.28
N ASN A 219 -18.16 -19.73 -19.30
CA ASN A 219 -17.88 -21.05 -18.74
C ASN A 219 -19.19 -21.83 -18.61
N PRO A 220 -19.80 -22.27 -19.72
CA PRO A 220 -21.06 -23.01 -19.68
C PRO A 220 -20.88 -24.36 -18.95
N PRO A 221 -21.91 -24.87 -18.25
CA PRO A 221 -21.88 -26.22 -17.70
C PRO A 221 -21.67 -27.28 -18.79
N LYS A 222 -20.96 -28.37 -18.48
CA LYS A 222 -20.66 -29.44 -19.44
C LYS A 222 -21.88 -30.33 -19.70
N ASP A 223 -22.72 -30.52 -18.68
CA ASP A 223 -23.93 -31.34 -18.74
C ASP A 223 -25.00 -30.82 -17.75
N GLU A 224 -26.20 -31.41 -17.80
CA GLU A 224 -27.31 -31.02 -16.92
C GLU A 224 -27.06 -31.38 -15.45
N ALA A 225 -26.21 -32.37 -15.15
CA ALA A 225 -25.86 -32.73 -13.78
C ALA A 225 -24.95 -31.66 -13.14
N GLU A 226 -23.93 -31.20 -13.86
CA GLU A 226 -23.07 -30.09 -13.47
C GLU A 226 -23.88 -28.79 -13.34
N LYS A 227 -24.80 -28.54 -14.27
CA LYS A 227 -25.68 -27.37 -14.20
C LYS A 227 -26.55 -27.39 -12.93
N ALA A 228 -27.17 -28.52 -12.60
CA ALA A 228 -27.96 -28.66 -11.36
C ALA A 228 -27.09 -28.47 -10.11
N ALA A 229 -25.86 -29.02 -10.09
CA ALA A 229 -24.92 -28.80 -8.99
C ALA A 229 -24.52 -27.32 -8.83
N ARG A 230 -24.24 -26.64 -9.96
CA ARG A 230 -23.95 -25.21 -9.98
C ARG A 230 -25.14 -24.37 -9.53
N GLU A 231 -26.36 -24.73 -9.90
CA GLU A 231 -27.60 -24.06 -9.43
C GLU A 231 -27.72 -24.17 -7.90
N ALA A 232 -27.58 -25.36 -7.34
CA ALA A 232 -27.64 -25.58 -5.89
C ALA A 232 -26.58 -24.77 -5.14
N ARG A 233 -25.31 -24.81 -5.59
CA ARG A 233 -24.22 -24.04 -4.97
C ARG A 233 -24.42 -22.53 -5.12
N HIS A 234 -24.91 -22.07 -6.27
CA HIS A 234 -25.18 -20.65 -6.51
C HIS A 234 -26.31 -20.11 -5.60
N GLU A 235 -27.32 -20.92 -5.31
CA GLU A 235 -28.37 -20.58 -4.34
C GLU A 235 -27.85 -20.57 -2.90
N GLU A 236 -27.03 -21.56 -2.52
CA GLU A 236 -26.36 -21.61 -1.22
C GLU A 236 -25.49 -20.36 -0.98
N LEU A 237 -24.60 -20.02 -1.92
CA LEU A 237 -23.80 -18.80 -1.88
C LEU A 237 -24.66 -17.55 -1.76
N GLY A 238 -25.84 -17.53 -2.41
CA GLY A 238 -26.81 -16.44 -2.28
C GLY A 238 -27.35 -16.27 -0.86
N ARG A 239 -27.60 -17.37 -0.14
CA ARG A 239 -28.02 -17.34 1.27
C ARG A 239 -26.88 -16.89 2.18
N GLU A 240 -25.69 -17.47 2.02
CA GLU A 240 -24.50 -17.10 2.81
C GLU A 240 -24.14 -15.62 2.65
N LEU A 241 -24.21 -15.09 1.42
CA LEU A 241 -23.99 -13.66 1.15
C LEU A 241 -24.99 -12.79 1.89
N LYS A 242 -26.27 -13.15 1.85
CA LYS A 242 -27.33 -12.41 2.54
C LYS A 242 -27.06 -12.35 4.05
N GLU A 243 -26.67 -13.46 4.66
CA GLU A 243 -26.33 -13.49 6.10
C GLU A 243 -25.13 -12.60 6.44
N ILE A 244 -24.09 -12.59 5.59
CA ILE A 244 -22.94 -11.69 5.76
C ILE A 244 -23.39 -10.22 5.64
N GLU A 245 -24.21 -9.91 4.63
CA GLU A 245 -24.71 -8.55 4.43
C GLU A 245 -25.57 -8.05 5.59
N GLU A 246 -26.39 -8.92 6.18
CA GLU A 246 -27.18 -8.62 7.38
C GLU A 246 -26.28 -8.33 8.59
N ARG A 247 -25.21 -9.10 8.81
CA ARG A 247 -24.21 -8.81 9.87
C ARG A 247 -23.49 -7.49 9.63
N LEU A 248 -23.05 -7.22 8.40
CA LEU A 248 -22.40 -5.96 8.04
C LEU A 248 -23.35 -4.77 8.19
N ALA A 249 -24.62 -4.92 7.83
CA ALA A 249 -25.63 -3.88 8.03
C ALA A 249 -25.88 -3.62 9.53
N ALA A 250 -26.00 -4.68 10.34
CA ALA A 250 -26.20 -4.59 11.78
C ALA A 250 -25.03 -3.89 12.50
N SER A 251 -23.81 -4.01 11.99
CA SER A 251 -22.65 -3.28 12.53
C SER A 251 -22.73 -1.75 12.33
N GLY A 252 -23.55 -1.27 11.39
CA GLY A 252 -23.63 0.15 11.00
C GLY A 252 -22.36 0.70 10.31
N THR A 253 -21.35 -0.15 10.06
CA THR A 253 -20.04 0.27 9.55
C THR A 253 -19.96 0.31 8.03
N LYS A 254 -20.79 -0.49 7.32
CA LYS A 254 -20.79 -0.56 5.83
C LYS A 254 -20.97 0.80 5.17
N ALA A 255 -21.80 1.68 5.74
CA ALA A 255 -22.01 3.04 5.22
C ALA A 255 -20.80 3.98 5.41
N ARG A 256 -19.90 3.66 6.33
CA ARG A 256 -18.69 4.48 6.66
C ARG A 256 -17.42 3.94 6.02
N MET A 257 -17.45 2.71 5.51
CA MET A 257 -16.32 1.98 4.92
C MET A 257 -16.54 1.66 3.43
N VAL A 258 -17.11 2.62 2.68
CA VAL A 258 -17.53 2.42 1.28
C VAL A 258 -16.38 2.04 0.34
N GLU A 259 -15.17 2.55 0.60
CA GLU A 259 -13.97 2.27 -0.21
C GLU A 259 -13.25 1.01 0.26
N VAL A 260 -13.62 0.44 1.41
CA VAL A 260 -13.01 -0.78 1.95
C VAL A 260 -13.66 -2.00 1.30
N GLY A 261 -13.15 -2.35 0.11
CA GLY A 261 -13.56 -3.54 -0.61
C GLY A 261 -12.92 -4.85 -0.10
N PRO A 262 -13.33 -6.01 -0.65
CA PRO A 262 -12.81 -7.33 -0.27
C PRO A 262 -11.30 -7.48 -0.39
N VAL A 263 -10.70 -6.88 -1.43
CA VAL A 263 -9.23 -6.94 -1.66
C VAL A 263 -8.48 -6.17 -0.58
N ALA A 264 -8.93 -4.97 -0.22
CA ALA A 264 -8.31 -4.18 0.84
C ALA A 264 -8.49 -4.86 2.21
N ALA A 265 -9.68 -5.40 2.48
CA ALA A 265 -9.95 -6.16 3.71
C ALA A 265 -9.04 -7.39 3.82
N ALA A 266 -8.86 -8.15 2.73
CA ALA A 266 -7.91 -9.27 2.68
C ALA A 266 -6.48 -8.80 2.98
N SER A 267 -5.99 -7.77 2.28
CA SER A 267 -4.64 -7.24 2.49
C SER A 267 -4.36 -6.86 3.95
N VAL A 268 -5.32 -6.23 4.63
CA VAL A 268 -5.18 -5.85 6.04
C VAL A 268 -5.05 -7.07 6.93
N LEU A 269 -5.96 -8.03 6.78
CA LEU A 269 -5.95 -9.28 7.55
C LEU A 269 -4.68 -10.09 7.30
N ASP A 270 -4.28 -10.24 6.04
CA ASP A 270 -3.09 -10.99 5.64
C ASP A 270 -1.81 -10.32 6.14
N TYR A 271 -1.73 -8.99 6.11
CA TYR A 271 -0.61 -8.24 6.66
C TYR A 271 -0.43 -8.55 8.15
N PHE A 272 -1.47 -8.41 8.97
CA PHE A 272 -1.37 -8.65 10.42
C PHE A 272 -1.20 -10.13 10.76
N ALA A 273 -1.72 -11.04 9.94
CA ALA A 273 -1.49 -12.47 10.09
C ALA A 273 -0.05 -12.88 9.73
N SER A 274 0.65 -12.12 8.87
CA SER A 274 2.01 -12.40 8.41
C SER A 274 3.08 -12.28 9.52
N PRO A 275 4.27 -12.91 9.37
CA PRO A 275 5.38 -12.72 10.29
C PRO A 275 5.80 -11.26 10.44
N ASN A 276 5.74 -10.48 9.35
CA ASN A 276 6.07 -9.07 9.35
C ASN A 276 5.07 -8.26 10.19
N GLY A 277 3.76 -8.41 9.96
CA GLY A 277 2.75 -7.69 10.73
C GLY A 277 2.77 -8.02 12.23
N ARG A 278 2.98 -9.29 12.59
CA ARG A 278 3.16 -9.69 14.00
C ARG A 278 4.39 -9.04 14.63
N THR A 279 5.50 -8.98 13.90
CA THR A 279 6.74 -8.33 14.34
C THR A 279 6.53 -6.82 14.51
N THR A 280 5.87 -6.17 13.54
CA THR A 280 5.48 -4.75 13.62
C THR A 280 4.68 -4.46 14.89
N LEU A 281 3.62 -5.25 15.17
CA LEU A 281 2.80 -5.06 16.38
C LEU A 281 3.63 -5.22 17.67
N ALA A 282 4.52 -6.22 17.72
CA ALA A 282 5.40 -6.43 18.86
C ALA A 282 6.41 -5.28 19.02
N ARG A 283 6.99 -4.77 17.92
CA ARG A 283 7.92 -3.64 17.93
C ARG A 283 7.25 -2.35 18.37
N LEU A 284 6.07 -2.03 17.86
CA LEU A 284 5.26 -0.89 18.31
C LEU A 284 5.02 -0.94 19.83
N LYS A 285 4.62 -2.10 20.35
CA LYS A 285 4.46 -2.31 21.80
C LYS A 285 5.76 -2.08 22.57
N SER A 286 6.89 -2.60 22.07
CA SER A 286 8.21 -2.40 22.72
C SER A 286 8.67 -0.94 22.74
N LEU A 287 8.26 -0.16 21.73
CA LEU A 287 8.56 1.27 21.60
C LEU A 287 7.57 2.15 22.39
N GLY A 288 6.55 1.55 23.02
CA GLY A 288 5.49 2.26 23.74
C GLY A 288 4.54 3.02 22.81
N ILE A 289 4.40 2.58 21.57
CA ILE A 289 3.56 3.20 20.54
C ILE A 289 2.25 2.40 20.44
N ASP A 290 1.13 3.05 20.77
CA ASP A 290 -0.22 2.47 20.69
C ASP A 290 -1.14 3.44 19.95
N PRO A 291 -1.16 3.39 18.59
CA PRO A 291 -1.96 4.31 17.79
C PRO A 291 -3.45 4.13 18.08
N ARG A 292 -4.11 5.25 18.43
CA ARG A 292 -5.54 5.29 18.69
C ARG A 292 -6.24 6.20 17.71
N VAL A 293 -7.52 5.91 17.48
CA VAL A 293 -8.38 6.85 16.74
C VAL A 293 -8.29 8.19 17.44
N GLU A 294 -8.09 9.25 16.67
CA GLU A 294 -8.27 10.59 17.19
C GLU A 294 -9.77 10.74 17.47
N LEU A 295 -10.14 10.48 18.72
CA LEU A 295 -11.41 10.99 19.23
C LEU A 295 -11.23 12.50 19.14
N ALA A 296 -11.86 13.12 18.14
CA ALA A 296 -12.01 14.56 18.14
C ALA A 296 -12.48 14.91 19.55
N ALA A 297 -11.64 15.62 20.32
CA ALA A 297 -12.10 16.18 21.57
C ALA A 297 -13.42 16.88 21.20
N PRO A 298 -14.53 16.62 21.89
CA PRO A 298 -15.74 17.37 21.63
C PRO A 298 -15.30 18.81 21.70
N VAL A 299 -15.30 19.50 20.55
CA VAL A 299 -15.04 20.92 20.52
C VAL A 299 -16.13 21.43 21.43
N ALA A 300 -15.76 21.82 22.65
CA ALA A 300 -16.70 22.45 23.54
C ALA A 300 -17.34 23.52 22.67
N ALA A 301 -18.67 23.50 22.57
CA ALA A 301 -19.42 24.53 21.87
C ALA A 301 -19.28 25.83 22.70
N GLY A 302 -18.05 26.34 22.81
CA GLY A 302 -17.72 27.66 23.29
C GLY A 302 -17.67 28.54 22.06
N ASP A 303 -18.38 29.67 22.13
CA ASP A 303 -18.49 30.77 21.18
C ASP A 303 -17.44 30.79 20.06
N SER A 304 -17.61 29.88 19.10
CA SER A 304 -16.83 29.92 17.87
C SER A 304 -17.47 30.99 16.99
N PRO A 305 -16.69 31.93 16.43
CA PRO A 305 -17.22 33.04 15.62
C PRO A 305 -17.99 32.58 14.36
N ILE A 306 -17.91 31.29 14.03
CA ILE A 306 -18.61 30.66 12.91
C ILE A 306 -19.78 29.76 13.32
N ALA A 307 -20.08 29.66 14.62
CA ALA A 307 -21.25 28.92 15.10
C ALA A 307 -22.54 29.53 14.52
N GLY A 308 -23.37 28.67 13.91
CA GLY A 308 -24.63 29.10 13.27
C GLY A 308 -24.46 29.82 11.92
N LYS A 309 -23.26 29.83 11.33
CA LYS A 309 -23.04 30.35 9.98
C LYS A 309 -23.11 29.24 8.94
N THR A 310 -23.84 29.49 7.84
CA THR A 310 -23.87 28.62 6.66
C THR A 310 -22.88 29.15 5.63
N PHE A 311 -21.96 28.30 5.18
CA PHE A 311 -21.00 28.63 4.15
C PHE A 311 -21.42 27.99 2.83
N VAL A 312 -21.31 28.76 1.74
CA VAL A 312 -21.38 28.26 0.38
C VAL A 312 -19.96 28.21 -0.14
N LEU A 313 -19.45 27.00 -0.39
CA LEU A 313 -18.15 26.79 -1.03
C LEU A 313 -18.40 26.75 -2.53
N THR A 314 -17.93 27.79 -3.22
CA THR A 314 -17.86 27.85 -4.69
C THR A 314 -16.50 27.42 -5.18
#